data_AF-W7CTK4-F1
#
_entry.id   AF-W7CTK4-F1
#
_cell.length_a   1.000
_cell.length_b   1.000
_cell.length_c   1.000
_cell.angle_alpha   90.00
_cell.angle_beta   90.00
_cell.angle_gamma   90.00
#
_symmetry.space_group_name_H-M   'P 1'
#
loop_
_entity.id
_entity.type
_entity.pdbx_description
1 polymer ?
#
loop_
_entity_poly.entity_id
_entity_poly.type
_entity_poly.pdbx_seq_one_letter_code
_entity_poly.pdbx_strand_id
1 'polypeptide(L)'
;MGAIERHVPKFIIEAVLVLIGSMVIAIGFNGFLLPNQIAPGGFTGISVIGSELIGWKPAYILWVLNGVFFLLGWIILGKSFAAKTFLGTAVLPFFFLNYRRDADFIT
;
A
#
# COMPACT_ATOMS: atom_id res chain seq x y z
N MET A 1 -38.59 -7.20 7.54
CA MET A 1 -37.25 -7.82 7.69
C MET A 1 -36.30 -6.72 8.14
N GLY A 2 -36.13 -6.56 9.45
CA GLY A 2 -35.51 -5.39 10.04
C GLY A 2 -33.98 -5.39 9.99
N ALA A 3 -33.43 -4.17 9.91
CA ALA A 3 -32.20 -3.71 10.53
C ALA A 3 -30.95 -4.59 10.39
N ILE A 4 -30.13 -4.32 9.36
CA ILE A 4 -28.69 -4.17 9.57
C ILE A 4 -28.18 -3.02 8.71
N GLU A 5 -28.45 -1.78 9.13
CA GLU A 5 -27.64 -0.63 8.73
C GLU A 5 -26.26 -0.80 9.38
N ARG A 6 -25.33 -1.48 8.69
CA ARG A 6 -23.95 -1.56 9.14
C ARG A 6 -23.31 -0.17 9.01
N HIS A 7 -23.40 0.62 10.08
CA HIS A 7 -22.53 1.76 10.33
C HIS A 7 -21.09 1.29 10.67
N VAL A 8 -20.56 0.32 9.93
CA VAL A 8 -19.14 -0.03 10.06
C VAL A 8 -18.39 1.00 9.24
N PRO A 9 -17.58 1.88 9.85
CA PRO A 9 -16.80 2.84 9.10
C PRO A 9 -15.92 2.07 8.11
N LYS A 10 -15.92 2.51 6.85
CA LYS A 10 -15.21 1.88 5.73
C LYS A 10 -13.74 1.56 6.07
N PHE A 11 -13.12 2.42 6.89
CA PHE A 11 -11.78 2.24 7.44
C PHE A 11 -11.57 0.92 8.20
N ILE A 12 -12.56 0.45 8.98
CA ILE A 12 -12.43 -0.80 9.74
C ILE A 12 -12.41 -2.00 8.79
N ILE A 13 -13.25 -1.98 7.74
CA ILE A 13 -13.28 -3.05 6.75
C ILE A 13 -11.95 -3.11 5.99
N GLU A 14 -11.42 -1.95 5.58
CA GLU A 14 -10.12 -1.84 4.92
C GLU A 14 -8.99 -2.34 5.83
N ALA A 15 -8.97 -1.93 7.10
CA ALA A 15 -7.96 -2.37 8.06
C ALA A 15 -7.98 -3.89 8.27
N VAL A 16 -9.17 -4.49 8.39
CA VAL A 16 -9.32 -5.96 8.54
C VAL A 16 -8.85 -6.70 7.28
N LEU A 17 -9.19 -6.21 6.09
CA LEU A 17 -8.73 -6.79 4.83
C LEU A 17 -7.22 -6.71 4.67
N VAL A 18 -6.60 -5.59 5.05
CA VAL A 18 -5.14 -5.42 5.06
C VAL A 18 -4.49 -6.40 6.03
N LEU A 19 -5.07 -6.55 7.23
CA LEU A 19 -4.57 -7.50 8.23
C LEU A 19 -4.59 -8.94 7.69
N ILE A 20 -5.72 -9.38 7.15
CA ILE A 20 -5.87 -10.73 6.58
C ILE A 20 -4.90 -10.93 5.41
N GLY A 21 -4.84 -9.99 4.47
CA GLY A 21 -3.92 -10.06 3.33
C GLY A 21 -2.46 -10.13 3.76
N SER A 22 -2.07 -9.34 4.78
CA SER A 22 -0.71 -9.36 5.32
C SER A 22 -0.34 -10.70 5.96
N MET A 23 -1.29 -11.37 6.64
CA MET A 23 -1.08 -12.70 7.20
C MET A 23 -0.86 -13.75 6.10
N VAL A 24 -1.67 -13.72 5.03
CA VAL A 24 -1.51 -14.62 3.88
C VAL A 24 -0.15 -14.44 3.22
N ILE A 25 0.28 -13.19 3.02
CA ILE A 25 1.63 -12.88 2.49
C ILE A 25 2.71 -13.40 3.43
N ALA A 26 2.58 -13.22 4.74
CA ALA A 26 3.57 -13.68 5.71
C ALA A 26 3.75 -15.21 5.70
N ILE A 27 2.64 -15.96 5.55
CA ILE A 27 2.67 -17.41 5.42
C ILE A 27 3.35 -17.83 4.11
N GLY A 28 2.98 -17.24 2.98
CA GLY A 28 3.63 -17.53 1.69
C GLY A 28 5.11 -17.16 1.70
N PHE A 29 5.46 -16.05 2.34
CA PHE A 29 6.84 -15.58 2.44
C PHE A 29 7.71 -16.52 3.26
N ASN A 30 7.31 -16.84 4.50
CA ASN A 30 8.10 -17.72 5.37
C ASN A 30 8.02 -19.20 4.96
N GLY A 31 6.90 -19.63 4.38
CA GLY A 31 6.68 -21.02 4.01
C GLY A 31 7.24 -21.41 2.64
N PHE A 32 7.35 -20.45 1.71
CA PHE A 32 7.75 -20.76 0.33
C PHE A 32 8.88 -19.88 -0.19
N LEU A 33 8.78 -18.56 -0.10
CA LEU A 33 9.75 -17.65 -0.71
C LEU A 33 11.11 -17.68 0.00
N LEU A 34 11.10 -17.61 1.34
CA LEU A 34 12.31 -17.59 2.15
C LEU A 34 13.12 -18.90 2.10
N PRO A 35 12.54 -20.09 2.37
CA PRO A 35 13.30 -21.34 2.35
C PRO A 35 13.79 -21.74 0.95
N ASN A 36 13.10 -21.30 -0.11
CA ASN A 36 13.54 -21.53 -1.49
C ASN A 36 14.41 -20.39 -2.04
N GLN A 37 14.77 -19.40 -1.22
CA GLN A 37 15.56 -18.21 -1.61
C GLN A 37 15.00 -17.47 -2.84
N ILE A 38 13.68 -17.54 -3.05
CA ILE A 38 13.01 -16.86 -4.14
C ILE A 38 12.76 -15.43 -3.70
N ALA A 39 13.46 -14.48 -4.32
CA ALA A 39 13.28 -13.06 -4.06
C ALA A 39 11.99 -12.54 -4.73
N PRO A 40 10.94 -12.17 -3.97
CA PRO A 40 9.81 -11.43 -4.54
C PRO A 40 10.31 -10.04 -4.97
N GLY A 41 9.86 -9.49 -6.10
CA GLY A 41 10.37 -8.20 -6.60
C GLY A 41 10.25 -7.02 -5.60
N GLY A 42 11.06 -5.97 -5.79
CA GLY A 42 11.06 -4.75 -4.95
C GLY A 42 11.92 -4.87 -3.68
N PHE A 43 11.57 -4.12 -2.62
CA PHE A 43 12.32 -4.09 -1.35
C PHE A 43 12.34 -5.44 -0.61
N THR A 44 11.28 -6.21 -0.75
CA THR A 44 11.12 -7.54 -0.16
C THR A 44 12.08 -8.57 -0.76
N GLY A 45 12.50 -8.39 -2.02
CA GLY A 45 13.51 -9.23 -2.67
C GLY A 45 14.93 -8.82 -2.31
N ILE A 46 15.16 -7.51 -2.22
CA ILE A 46 16.43 -6.96 -1.73
C ILE A 46 16.68 -7.45 -0.29
N SER A 47 15.64 -7.59 0.53
CA SER A 47 15.80 -8.12 1.88
C SER A 47 16.09 -9.61 1.95
N VAL A 48 15.57 -10.43 1.02
CA VAL A 48 15.92 -11.86 0.91
C VAL A 48 17.37 -12.02 0.46
N ILE A 49 17.79 -11.31 -0.59
CA ILE A 49 19.17 -11.36 -1.08
C ILE A 49 20.13 -10.81 -0.01
N GLY A 50 19.79 -9.66 0.59
CA GLY A 50 20.58 -9.08 1.67
C GLY A 50 20.67 -9.99 2.91
N SER A 51 19.64 -10.79 3.19
CA SER A 51 19.65 -11.78 4.26
C SER A 51 20.68 -12.87 4.02
N GLU A 52 20.83 -13.33 2.78
CA GLU A 52 21.86 -14.30 2.39
C GLU A 52 23.27 -13.73 2.52
N LEU A 53 23.47 -12.43 2.25
CA LEU A 53 24.79 -11.78 2.38
C LEU A 53 25.16 -11.40 3.82
N ILE A 54 24.20 -10.95 4.62
CA ILE A 54 24.44 -10.30 5.93
C ILE A 54 24.10 -11.25 7.10
N GLY A 55 23.38 -12.35 6.82
CA GLY A 55 22.93 -13.31 7.84
C GLY A 55 21.81 -12.80 8.75
N TRP A 56 21.23 -11.64 8.45
CA TRP A 56 20.12 -11.05 9.21
C TRP A 56 18.79 -11.49 8.64
N LYS A 57 17.79 -11.70 9.50
CA LYS A 57 16.43 -12.07 9.04
C LYS A 57 15.92 -11.04 8.02
N PRO A 58 15.32 -11.46 6.89
CA PRO A 58 14.83 -10.55 5.86
C PRO A 58 13.87 -9.48 6.39
N ALA A 59 13.12 -9.81 7.45
CA ALA A 59 12.23 -8.86 8.11
C ALA A 59 12.97 -7.61 8.62
N TYR A 60 14.14 -7.76 9.27
CA TYR A 60 14.89 -6.61 9.78
C TYR A 60 15.45 -5.75 8.66
N ILE A 61 16.01 -6.39 7.62
CA ILE A 61 16.55 -5.69 6.45
C ILE A 61 15.43 -4.92 5.74
N LEU A 62 14.24 -5.52 5.62
CA LEU A 62 13.07 -4.88 5.03
C LEU A 62 12.58 -3.69 5.83
N TRP A 63 12.57 -3.79 7.17
CA TRP A 63 12.20 -2.68 8.05
C TRP A 63 13.15 -1.50 7.91
N VAL A 64 14.46 -1.77 7.89
CA VAL A 64 15.48 -0.73 7.71
C VAL A 64 15.35 -0.09 6.33
N LEU A 65 15.24 -0.89 5.26
CA LEU A 65 15.08 -0.39 3.90
C LEU A 65 13.84 0.48 3.74
N ASN A 66 12.69 0.02 4.23
CA ASN A 66 11.46 0.80 4.19
C ASN A 66 11.58 2.09 5.01
N GLY A 67 12.21 2.05 6.19
CA GLY A 67 12.42 3.24 7.02
C GLY A 67 13.30 4.29 6.33
N VAL A 68 14.44 3.87 5.77
CA VAL A 68 15.34 4.74 5.02
C VAL A 68 14.66 5.29 3.79
N PHE A 69 13.95 4.46 3.03
CA PHE A 69 13.26 4.89 1.82
C PHE A 69 12.08 5.82 2.12
N PHE A 70 11.36 5.59 3.21
CA PHE A 70 10.31 6.50 3.67
C PHE A 70 10.88 7.86 4.05
N LEU A 71 12.01 7.90 4.75
CA LEU A 71 12.70 9.15 5.10
C LEU A 71 13.24 9.87 3.86
N LEU A 72 13.86 9.14 2.93
CA LEU A 72 14.30 9.68 1.65
C LEU A 72 13.13 10.19 0.82
N GLY A 73 12.04 9.45 0.76
CA GLY A 73 10.79 9.88 0.13
C GLY A 73 10.30 11.18 0.75
N TRP A 74 10.22 11.27 2.07
CA TRP A 74 9.82 12.50 2.77
C TRP A 74 10.71 13.71 2.43
N ILE A 75 12.02 13.52 2.35
CA ILE A 75 12.98 14.59 2.07
C ILE A 75 12.98 14.99 0.59
N ILE A 76 12.98 14.01 -0.32
CA ILE A 76 13.14 14.23 -1.78
C ILE A 76 11.83 14.70 -2.41
N LEU A 77 10.72 14.04 -2.09
CA LEU A 77 9.41 14.39 -2.65
C LEU A 77 8.84 15.66 -1.97
N GLY A 78 9.24 15.91 -0.72
CA GLY A 78 8.91 17.11 0.04
C GLY A 78 7.41 17.39 0.15
N LYS A 79 7.07 18.59 0.64
CA LYS A 79 5.67 19.09 0.65
C LYS A 79 5.08 19.21 -0.76
N SER A 80 5.92 19.24 -1.80
CA SER A 80 5.49 19.36 -3.19
C SER A 80 4.81 18.10 -3.72
N PHE A 81 5.21 16.91 -3.28
CA PHE A 81 4.48 15.68 -3.65
C PHE A 81 3.13 15.61 -2.96
N ALA A 82 3.06 15.91 -1.66
CA ALA A 82 1.78 16.01 -0.96
C ALA A 82 0.86 17.05 -1.63
N ALA A 83 1.38 18.20 -2.04
CA ALA A 83 0.62 19.21 -2.77
C ALA A 83 0.19 18.73 -4.17
N LYS A 84 1.04 18.03 -4.93
CA LYS A 84 0.71 17.49 -6.27
C LYS A 84 -0.29 16.33 -6.19
N THR A 85 -0.15 15.43 -5.21
CA THR A 85 -1.11 14.37 -4.92
C THR A 85 -2.45 14.97 -4.49
N PHE A 86 -2.44 15.97 -3.62
CA PHE A 86 -3.66 16.68 -3.22
C PHE A 86 -4.31 17.41 -4.39
N LEU A 87 -3.53 18.07 -5.26
CA LEU A 87 -4.03 18.69 -6.48
C LEU A 87 -4.66 17.64 -7.40
N GLY A 88 -4.00 16.51 -7.63
CA GLY A 88 -4.54 15.41 -8.44
C GLY A 88 -5.84 14.85 -7.87
N THR A 89 -5.87 14.56 -6.56
CA THR A 89 -7.04 14.04 -5.86
C THR A 89 -8.17 15.07 -5.72
N ALA A 90 -7.91 16.37 -5.78
CA ALA A 90 -8.96 17.40 -5.75
C ALA A 90 -9.47 17.77 -7.16
N VAL A 91 -8.56 17.87 -8.13
CA VAL A 91 -8.86 18.26 -9.52
C VAL A 91 -9.61 17.15 -10.24
N LEU A 92 -9.26 15.88 -10.03
CA LEU A 92 -9.98 14.76 -10.65
C LEU A 92 -11.48 14.78 -10.28
N PRO A 93 -11.88 14.71 -8.99
CA PRO A 93 -13.29 14.80 -8.60
C PRO A 93 -13.96 16.09 -9.06
N PHE A 94 -13.25 17.23 -9.03
CA PHE A 94 -13.78 18.48 -9.56
C PHE A 94 -14.12 18.39 -11.05
N PHE A 95 -13.24 17.78 -11.85
CA PHE A 95 -13.48 17.55 -13.28
C PHE A 95 -14.59 16.52 -13.50
N PHE A 96 -14.65 15.45 -12.70
CA PHE A 96 -15.73 14.47 -12.72
C PHE A 96 -17.09 15.10 -12.39
N LEU A 97 -17.17 16.02 -11.42
CA LEU A 97 -18.39 16.73 -11.06
C LEU A 97 -18.86 17.68 -12.16
N ASN A 98 -17.93 18.36 -12.83
CA ASN A 98 -18.27 19.24 -13.96
C ASN A 98 -18.65 18.46 -15.22
N TYR A 99 -18.02 17.31 -15.48
CA TYR A 99 -18.36 16.44 -16.61
C TYR A 99 -19.68 15.69 -16.40
N ARG A 100 -20.04 15.38 -15.14
CA ARG A 100 -21.31 14.70 -14.80
C ARG A 100 -22.55 15.59 -14.96
N ARG A 101 -22.41 16.88 -15.25
CA ARG A 101 -23.55 17.75 -15.60
C ARG A 101 -24.07 17.51 -17.02
N ASP A 102 -23.26 16.95 -17.91
CA ASP A 102 -23.61 16.82 -19.33
C ASP A 102 -24.16 15.42 -19.68
N ALA A 103 -24.00 14.44 -18.78
CA ALA A 103 -24.39 13.05 -19.01
C ALA A 103 -25.85 12.73 -18.60
N ASP A 104 -26.54 13.63 -17.90
CA ASP A 104 -27.95 13.44 -17.48
C ASP A 104 -28.96 13.98 -18.51
N PHE A 105 -28.52 14.33 -19.74
CA PHE A 105 -29.43 14.76 -20.82
C PHE A 105 -29.77 13.65 -21.83
N ILE A 106 -29.19 12.45 -21.70
CA ILE A 106 -29.53 11.30 -22.56
C ILE A 106 -29.51 10.00 -21.73
N THR A 107 -30.55 9.79 -20.90
CA THR A 107 -31.30 8.53 -20.69
C THR A 107 -32.35 8.76 -19.60
#